data_AF-A0A1Q6UFB2-F1
#
_entry.id   AF-A0A1Q6UFB2-F1
#
_cell.length_a   1.000
_cell.length_b   1.000
_cell.length_c   1.000
_cell.angle_alpha   90.00
_cell.angle_beta   90.00
_cell.angle_gamma   90.00
#
_symmetry.space_group_name_H-M   'P 1'
#
loop_
_entity.id
_entity.type
_entity.pdbx_description
1 polymer ?
#
loop_
_entity_poly.entity_id
_entity_poly.type
_entity_poly.pdbx_seq_one_letter_code
_entity_poly.pdbx_strand_id
1 'polypeptide(L)'
;MKKLFLFLACFIINIENVRADEPLSAEEQSVLIYEKCAAQASKTTAAQPILGNIEDVKRERDIKNCIKKEILKTTSQSLSKNNAADLKKALSDAEKALFNIYKILLFCQNNEDDNWCRERYKDDMSLEKLMLEKELTAQMKNILTSALEYQQSL
;
A
#
# COMPACT_ATOMS: atom_id res chain seq x y z
N MET A 1 -43.73 -13.44 -30.78
CA MET A 1 -42.30 -13.50 -30.42
C MET A 1 -41.60 -12.14 -30.23
N LYS A 2 -42.14 -10.97 -30.63
CA LYS A 2 -41.47 -9.67 -30.38
C LYS A 2 -41.65 -9.12 -28.95
N LYS A 3 -42.75 -9.44 -28.27
CA LYS A 3 -43.05 -8.97 -26.90
C LYS A 3 -42.23 -9.67 -25.80
N LEU A 4 -41.79 -10.91 -26.07
CA LEU A 4 -40.96 -11.69 -25.14
C LEU A 4 -39.50 -11.17 -25.12
N PHE A 5 -38.98 -10.75 -26.26
CA PHE A 5 -37.64 -10.14 -26.36
C PHE A 5 -37.54 -8.80 -25.65
N LEU A 6 -38.59 -7.97 -25.66
CA LEU A 6 -38.60 -6.71 -24.91
C LEU A 6 -38.58 -6.94 -23.39
N PHE A 7 -39.30 -7.98 -22.92
CA PHE A 7 -39.32 -8.33 -21.50
C PHE A 7 -37.97 -8.88 -21.02
N LEU A 8 -37.31 -9.74 -21.81
CA LEU A 8 -35.95 -10.20 -21.49
C LEU A 8 -34.91 -9.07 -21.53
N ALA A 9 -35.01 -8.13 -22.47
CA ALA A 9 -34.12 -6.97 -22.53
C ALA A 9 -34.29 -6.06 -21.29
N CYS A 10 -35.51 -5.83 -20.81
CA CYS A 10 -35.75 -5.09 -19.58
C CYS A 10 -35.23 -5.83 -18.33
N PHE A 11 -35.27 -7.17 -18.31
CA PHE A 11 -34.69 -7.94 -17.21
C PHE A 11 -33.15 -7.87 -17.20
N ILE A 12 -32.49 -7.91 -18.36
CA ILE A 12 -31.02 -7.81 -18.46
C ILE A 12 -30.53 -6.42 -18.03
N ILE A 13 -31.22 -5.34 -18.44
CA ILE A 13 -30.85 -3.96 -18.04
C ILE A 13 -31.05 -3.74 -16.53
N ASN A 14 -32.09 -4.34 -15.92
CA ASN A 14 -32.29 -4.23 -14.47
C ASN A 14 -31.27 -5.05 -13.65
N ILE A 15 -30.76 -6.17 -14.17
CA ILE A 15 -29.75 -6.98 -13.44
C ILE A 15 -28.37 -6.31 -13.48
N GLU A 16 -28.02 -5.62 -14.57
CA GLU A 16 -26.78 -4.84 -14.64
C GLU A 16 -26.82 -3.59 -13.73
N ASN A 17 -27.98 -2.95 -13.56
CA ASN A 17 -28.13 -1.81 -12.65
C ASN A 17 -28.27 -2.22 -11.18
N VAL A 18 -28.79 -3.41 -10.86
CA VAL A 18 -28.96 -3.86 -9.45
C VAL A 18 -27.64 -4.33 -8.82
N ARG A 19 -26.60 -4.60 -9.60
CA ARG A 19 -25.24 -4.92 -9.10
C ARG A 19 -24.26 -3.74 -9.10
N ALA A 20 -24.65 -2.60 -9.66
CA ALA A 20 -23.76 -1.42 -9.75
C ALA A 20 -23.72 -0.59 -8.45
N ASP A 21 -24.62 -0.84 -7.51
CA ASP A 21 -24.81 -0.02 -6.30
C ASP A 21 -24.24 -0.64 -5.02
N GLU A 22 -23.61 -1.82 -5.07
CA GLU A 22 -22.86 -2.31 -3.92
C GLU A 22 -21.51 -1.59 -3.88
N PRO A 23 -21.22 -0.79 -2.84
CA PRO A 23 -19.92 -0.16 -2.73
C PRO A 23 -18.86 -1.25 -2.67
N LEU A 24 -17.81 -1.11 -3.49
CA LEU A 24 -16.65 -2.00 -3.46
C LEU A 24 -16.21 -2.25 -2.02
N SER A 25 -15.93 -3.51 -1.68
CA SER A 25 -15.41 -3.85 -0.35
C SER A 25 -14.11 -3.09 -0.09
N ALA A 26 -13.80 -2.84 1.18
CA ALA A 26 -12.56 -2.16 1.56
C ALA A 26 -11.30 -2.86 1.01
N GLU A 27 -11.31 -4.19 0.91
CA GLU A 27 -10.20 -4.95 0.32
C GLU A 27 -10.08 -4.74 -1.19
N GLU A 28 -11.20 -4.75 -1.94
CA GLU A 28 -11.17 -4.44 -3.37
C GLU A 28 -10.70 -3.00 -3.62
N GLN A 29 -11.16 -2.05 -2.81
CA GLN A 29 -10.72 -0.66 -2.90
C GLN A 29 -9.23 -0.51 -2.58
N SER A 30 -8.71 -1.23 -1.56
CA SER A 30 -7.30 -1.16 -1.21
C SER A 30 -6.40 -1.77 -2.30
N VAL A 31 -6.86 -2.83 -2.96
CA VAL A 31 -6.19 -3.42 -4.14
C VAL A 31 -6.14 -2.42 -5.30
N LEU A 32 -7.26 -1.78 -5.63
CA LEU A 32 -7.30 -0.77 -6.70
C LEU A 32 -6.39 0.42 -6.42
N ILE A 33 -6.34 0.88 -5.17
CA ILE A 33 -5.43 1.96 -4.76
C ILE A 33 -3.96 1.51 -4.86
N TYR A 34 -3.65 0.27 -4.44
CA TYR A 34 -2.31 -0.29 -4.59
C TYR A 34 -1.90 -0.33 -6.07
N GLU A 35 -2.75 -0.84 -6.96
CA GLU A 35 -2.48 -0.92 -8.40
C GLU A 35 -2.27 0.48 -9.02
N LYS A 36 -3.10 1.46 -8.63
CA LYS A 36 -2.93 2.86 -9.01
C LYS A 36 -1.57 3.41 -8.57
N CYS A 37 -1.18 3.17 -7.31
CA CYS A 37 0.12 3.60 -6.80
C CYS A 37 1.28 2.90 -7.53
N ALA A 38 1.15 1.60 -7.79
CA ALA A 38 2.13 0.79 -8.51
C ALA A 38 2.30 1.22 -9.98
N ALA A 39 1.23 1.69 -10.62
CA ALA A 39 1.24 2.21 -11.99
C ALA A 39 1.89 3.60 -12.10
N GLN A 40 1.84 4.40 -11.02
CA GLN A 40 2.49 5.72 -10.96
C GLN A 40 3.98 5.62 -10.62
N ALA A 41 4.42 4.54 -10.00
CA ALA A 41 5.81 4.29 -9.68
C ALA A 41 6.62 3.95 -10.94
N SER A 42 7.94 4.16 -10.90
CA SER A 42 8.84 3.79 -11.99
C SER A 42 8.73 2.30 -12.32
N LYS A 43 8.85 1.94 -13.60
CA LYS A 43 8.89 0.52 -14.02
C LYS A 43 10.14 -0.16 -13.45
N THR A 44 10.02 -1.43 -13.10
CA THR A 44 11.13 -2.25 -12.61
C THR A 44 12.19 -2.37 -13.70
N THR A 45 13.46 -2.21 -13.32
CA THR A 45 14.60 -2.36 -14.23
C THR A 45 15.18 -3.77 -14.19
N ALA A 46 14.88 -4.55 -13.13
CA ALA A 46 15.35 -5.92 -13.00
C ALA A 46 14.47 -6.90 -13.78
N ALA A 47 15.09 -7.66 -14.69
CA ALA A 47 14.46 -8.83 -15.32
C ALA A 47 14.18 -9.96 -14.32
N GLN A 48 14.77 -9.90 -13.11
CA GLN A 48 14.57 -10.86 -12.03
C GLN A 48 14.31 -10.12 -10.69
N PRO A 49 13.16 -10.30 -10.06
CA PRO A 49 12.76 -9.59 -8.84
C PRO A 49 13.56 -9.94 -7.57
N ILE A 50 14.62 -10.75 -7.68
CA ILE A 50 15.39 -11.38 -6.59
C ILE A 50 16.77 -10.72 -6.40
N LEU A 51 17.30 -10.04 -7.42
CA LEU A 51 18.52 -9.24 -7.27
C LEU A 51 18.06 -7.83 -6.86
N GLY A 52 18.07 -7.54 -5.56
CA GLY A 52 17.69 -6.21 -5.05
C GLY A 52 18.39 -5.13 -5.86
N ASN A 53 17.64 -4.36 -6.64
CA ASN A 53 18.19 -3.22 -7.36
C ASN A 53 17.72 -1.93 -6.67
N ILE A 54 18.58 -0.91 -6.64
CA ILE A 54 18.30 0.41 -6.06
C ILE A 54 17.01 0.98 -6.67
N GLU A 55 16.78 0.80 -7.96
CA GLU A 55 15.54 1.25 -8.60
C GLU A 55 14.30 0.53 -8.06
N ASP A 56 14.38 -0.76 -7.76
CA ASP A 56 13.25 -1.53 -7.21
C ASP A 56 12.99 -1.16 -5.75
N VAL A 57 14.04 -0.95 -4.95
CA VAL A 57 13.95 -0.41 -3.59
C VAL A 57 13.25 0.94 -3.60
N LYS A 58 13.67 1.84 -4.49
CA LYS A 58 13.07 3.16 -4.66
C LYS A 58 11.61 3.05 -5.10
N ARG A 59 11.32 2.17 -6.06
CA ARG A 59 9.96 1.92 -6.55
C ARG A 59 9.03 1.49 -5.42
N GLU A 60 9.40 0.50 -4.63
CA GLU A 60 8.57 0.02 -3.51
C GLU A 60 8.34 1.13 -2.48
N ARG A 61 9.37 1.95 -2.19
CA ARG A 61 9.22 3.12 -1.32
C ARG A 61 8.23 4.14 -1.89
N ASP A 62 8.27 4.40 -3.19
CA ASP A 62 7.37 5.33 -3.86
C ASP A 62 5.92 4.82 -3.79
N ILE A 63 5.70 3.52 -3.96
CA ILE A 63 4.40 2.87 -3.77
C ILE A 63 3.90 3.05 -2.34
N LYS A 64 4.72 2.68 -1.34
CA LYS A 64 4.39 2.88 0.09
C LYS A 64 4.02 4.33 0.40
N ASN A 65 4.81 5.28 -0.09
CA ASN A 65 4.56 6.71 0.12
C ASN A 65 3.25 7.18 -0.52
N CYS A 66 2.89 6.62 -1.68
CA CYS A 66 1.60 6.86 -2.31
C CYS A 66 0.45 6.31 -1.43
N ILE A 67 0.55 5.06 -0.96
CA ILE A 67 -0.47 4.44 -0.09
C ILE A 67 -0.61 5.23 1.22
N LYS A 68 0.50 5.64 1.85
CA LYS A 68 0.50 6.48 3.05
C LYS A 68 -0.26 7.79 2.84
N LYS A 69 -0.12 8.42 1.68
CA LYS A 69 -0.90 9.64 1.33
C LYS A 69 -2.38 9.34 1.19
N GLU A 70 -2.75 8.22 0.57
CA GLU A 70 -4.16 7.82 0.44
C GLU A 70 -4.78 7.50 1.81
N ILE A 71 -4.06 6.81 2.72
CA ILE A 71 -4.52 6.62 4.12
C ILE A 71 -4.83 7.96 4.79
N LEU A 72 -3.91 8.91 4.72
CA LEU A 72 -4.09 10.22 5.35
C LEU A 72 -5.25 10.99 4.71
N LYS A 73 -5.46 10.86 3.40
CA LYS A 73 -6.58 11.47 2.70
C LYS A 73 -7.92 10.84 3.10
N THR A 74 -8.03 9.52 3.03
CA THR A 74 -9.20 8.71 3.44
C THR A 74 -9.60 9.07 4.86
N THR A 75 -8.65 9.01 5.80
CA THR A 75 -8.92 9.28 7.21
C THR A 75 -9.14 10.76 7.54
N SER A 76 -8.57 11.71 6.78
CA SER A 76 -8.78 13.15 7.03
C SER A 76 -10.21 13.62 6.84
N GLN A 77 -11.03 12.86 6.10
CA GLN A 77 -12.46 13.14 5.93
C GLN A 77 -13.27 12.83 7.18
N SER A 78 -12.77 11.92 8.03
CA SER A 78 -13.48 11.37 9.19
C SER A 78 -12.84 11.71 10.53
N LEU A 79 -11.55 12.05 10.55
CA LEU A 79 -10.82 12.36 11.77
C LEU A 79 -10.75 13.87 12.06
N SER A 80 -10.73 14.21 13.34
CA SER A 80 -10.36 15.55 13.78
C SER A 80 -8.92 15.88 13.37
N LYS A 81 -8.59 17.17 13.25
CA LYS A 81 -7.24 17.64 12.87
C LYS A 81 -6.13 17.07 13.75
N ASN A 82 -6.36 16.95 15.05
CA ASN A 82 -5.39 16.40 16.00
C ASN A 82 -5.19 14.89 15.77
N ASN A 83 -6.30 14.15 15.63
CA ASN A 83 -6.24 12.70 15.39
C ASN A 83 -5.56 12.36 14.06
N ALA A 84 -5.76 13.15 13.01
CA ALA A 84 -5.08 12.97 11.73
C ALA A 84 -3.56 13.22 11.83
N ALA A 85 -3.14 14.19 12.65
CA ALA A 85 -1.73 14.45 12.92
C ALA A 85 -1.09 13.30 13.71
N ASP A 86 -1.80 12.78 14.71
CA ASP A 86 -1.37 11.64 15.52
C ASP A 86 -1.24 10.37 14.67
N LEU A 87 -2.20 10.12 13.76
CA LEU A 87 -2.12 9.01 12.80
C LEU A 87 -0.88 9.13 11.91
N LYS A 88 -0.62 10.31 11.34
CA LYS A 88 0.58 10.56 10.52
C LYS A 88 1.88 10.27 11.29
N LYS A 89 1.92 10.68 12.56
CA LYS A 89 3.06 10.41 13.44
C LYS A 89 3.19 8.91 13.71
N ALA A 90 2.11 8.23 14.08
CA ALA A 90 2.08 6.79 14.33
C ALA A 90 2.55 5.96 13.14
N LEU A 91 2.10 6.28 11.91
CA LEU A 91 2.57 5.64 10.68
C LEU A 91 4.09 5.78 10.50
N SER A 92 4.62 6.97 10.77
CA SER A 92 6.05 7.26 10.61
C SER A 92 6.90 6.58 11.70
N ASP A 93 6.37 6.51 12.93
CA ASP A 93 7.01 5.81 14.05
C ASP A 93 7.03 4.29 13.80
N ALA A 94 5.95 3.72 13.25
CA ALA A 94 5.88 2.31 12.88
C ALA A 94 6.88 1.95 11.77
N GLU A 95 6.93 2.73 10.68
CA GLU A 95 7.92 2.55 9.61
C GLU A 95 9.35 2.57 10.15
N LYS A 96 9.65 3.52 11.04
CA LYS A 96 10.97 3.65 11.67
C LYS A 96 11.28 2.47 12.60
N ALA A 97 10.31 2.00 13.36
CA ALA A 97 10.48 0.86 14.27
C ALA A 97 10.79 -0.42 13.49
N LEU A 98 10.00 -0.72 12.46
CA LEU A 98 10.21 -1.87 11.59
C LEU A 98 11.56 -1.82 10.87
N PHE A 99 11.94 -0.63 10.38
CA PHE A 99 13.26 -0.44 9.79
C PHE A 99 14.38 -0.76 10.79
N ASN A 100 14.26 -0.29 12.03
CA ASN A 100 15.27 -0.56 13.07
C ASN A 100 15.32 -2.05 13.43
N ILE A 101 14.17 -2.73 13.53
CA ILE A 101 14.11 -4.18 13.78
C ILE A 101 14.84 -4.93 12.68
N TYR A 102 14.51 -4.65 11.42
CA TYR A 102 15.12 -5.31 10.27
C TYR A 102 16.62 -5.04 10.19
N LYS A 103 17.03 -3.80 10.49
CA LYS A 103 18.44 -3.40 10.62
C LYS A 103 19.18 -4.27 11.63
N ILE A 104 18.61 -4.45 12.82
CA ILE A 104 19.22 -5.29 13.88
C ILE A 104 19.26 -6.75 13.44
N LEU A 105 18.16 -7.26 12.90
CA LEU A 105 18.00 -8.67 12.57
C LEU A 105 18.82 -9.12 11.37
N LEU A 106 19.21 -8.25 10.44
CA LEU A 106 19.94 -8.70 9.25
C LEU A 106 21.37 -8.18 9.18
N PHE A 107 21.60 -6.94 9.61
CA PHE A 107 22.86 -6.25 9.33
C PHE A 107 23.77 -6.14 10.55
N CYS A 108 23.23 -6.20 11.77
CA CYS A 108 24.00 -5.99 12.99
C CYS A 108 24.24 -7.27 13.80
N GLN A 109 24.06 -8.45 13.20
CA GLN A 109 24.10 -9.73 13.93
C GLN A 109 25.51 -10.15 14.39
N ASN A 110 26.60 -9.58 13.87
CA ASN A 110 27.95 -10.12 14.09
C ASN A 110 28.98 -9.15 14.70
N ASN A 111 28.58 -7.99 15.25
CA ASN A 111 29.50 -6.92 15.70
C ASN A 111 30.52 -6.46 14.63
N GLU A 112 30.39 -6.91 13.39
CA GLU A 112 31.10 -6.33 12.26
C GLU A 112 30.55 -4.92 12.10
N ASP A 113 31.47 -3.95 12.13
CA ASP A 113 31.22 -2.53 12.25
C ASP A 113 30.74 -1.98 10.89
N ASP A 114 29.64 -2.56 10.41
CA ASP A 114 29.15 -2.32 9.08
C ASP A 114 28.53 -0.93 9.04
N ASN A 115 28.82 -0.17 7.99
CA ASN A 115 28.32 1.20 7.84
C ASN A 115 26.78 1.24 7.90
N TRP A 116 26.12 0.12 7.62
CA TRP A 116 24.69 -0.12 7.81
C TRP A 116 24.21 -0.03 9.26
N CYS A 117 25.02 -0.45 10.25
CA CYS A 117 24.72 -0.31 11.67
C CYS A 117 24.81 1.16 12.14
N ARG A 118 25.55 2.01 11.42
CA ARG A 118 25.78 3.42 11.79
C ARG A 118 24.95 4.42 10.99
N GLU A 119 24.72 4.21 9.69
CA GLU A 119 23.98 5.12 8.82
C GLU A 119 22.62 4.56 8.40
N ARG A 120 21.60 5.43 8.30
CA ARG A 120 20.19 5.04 8.04
C ARG A 120 19.78 5.07 6.56
N TYR A 121 20.60 5.60 5.66
CA TYR A 121 20.04 6.39 4.55
C TYR A 121 20.59 6.17 3.15
N LYS A 122 21.52 5.24 2.91
CA LYS A 122 21.91 4.96 1.52
C LYS A 122 21.04 3.83 0.97
N ASP A 123 20.30 4.13 -0.09
CA ASP A 123 19.75 3.09 -0.95
C ASP A 123 20.93 2.28 -1.47
N ASP A 124 20.84 0.97 -1.32
CA ASP A 124 21.82 0.04 -1.83
C ASP A 124 21.14 -1.08 -2.62
N MET A 125 21.97 -1.93 -3.22
CA MET A 125 21.52 -3.08 -4.00
C MET A 125 21.24 -4.31 -3.11
N SER A 126 20.92 -4.13 -1.83
CA SER A 126 20.65 -5.27 -0.95
C SER A 126 19.24 -5.82 -1.20
N LEU A 127 19.16 -7.15 -1.38
CA LEU A 127 17.89 -7.86 -1.45
C LEU A 127 17.10 -7.66 -0.15
N GLU A 128 17.81 -7.61 0.97
CA GLU A 128 17.29 -7.38 2.31
C GLU A 128 16.53 -6.04 2.37
N LYS A 129 17.10 -4.96 1.83
CA LYS A 129 16.41 -3.65 1.77
C LYS A 129 15.17 -3.71 0.90
N LEU A 130 15.22 -4.40 -0.24
CA LEU A 130 14.05 -4.59 -1.09
C LEU A 130 12.95 -5.37 -0.36
N MET A 131 13.29 -6.45 0.34
CA MET A 131 12.35 -7.22 1.15
C MET A 131 11.71 -6.37 2.25
N LEU A 132 12.49 -5.53 2.93
CA LEU A 132 11.98 -4.60 3.93
C LEU A 132 10.99 -3.59 3.34
N GLU A 133 11.31 -2.98 2.20
CA GLU A 133 10.37 -2.03 1.58
C GLU A 133 9.09 -2.74 1.11
N LYS A 134 9.18 -3.99 0.63
CA LYS A 134 7.99 -4.80 0.31
C LYS A 134 7.12 -5.09 1.54
N GLU A 135 7.74 -5.48 2.66
CA GLU A 135 7.03 -5.74 3.92
C GLU A 135 6.35 -4.47 4.44
N LEU A 136 7.08 -3.34 4.46
CA LEU A 136 6.51 -2.04 4.84
C LEU A 136 5.33 -1.64 3.94
N THR A 137 5.44 -1.91 2.64
CA THR A 137 4.37 -1.63 1.67
C THR A 137 3.14 -2.50 1.93
N ALA A 138 3.33 -3.79 2.20
CA ALA A 138 2.23 -4.71 2.53
C ALA A 138 1.51 -4.29 3.82
N GLN A 139 2.26 -3.93 4.87
CA GLN A 139 1.67 -3.41 6.10
C GLN A 139 0.90 -2.10 5.88
N MET A 140 1.44 -1.20 5.05
CA MET A 140 0.73 0.02 4.68
C MET A 140 -0.57 -0.28 3.92
N LYS A 141 -0.58 -1.27 3.02
CA LYS A 141 -1.81 -1.73 2.34
C LYS A 141 -2.84 -2.24 3.36
N ASN A 142 -2.42 -3.06 4.33
CA ASN A 142 -3.34 -3.56 5.37
C ASN A 142 -3.95 -2.42 6.19
N ILE A 143 -3.15 -1.42 6.57
CA ILE A 143 -3.65 -0.22 7.28
C ILE A 143 -4.63 0.56 6.40
N LEU A 144 -4.38 0.66 5.09
CA LEU A 144 -5.32 1.27 4.14
C LEU A 144 -6.64 0.50 4.10
N THR A 145 -6.63 -0.83 4.00
CA THR A 145 -7.84 -1.65 4.08
C THR A 145 -8.62 -1.31 5.35
N SER A 146 -7.97 -1.34 6.53
CA SER A 146 -8.63 -1.01 7.80
C SER A 146 -9.16 0.44 7.86
N ALA A 147 -8.45 1.39 7.25
CA ALA A 147 -8.93 2.78 7.16
C ALA A 147 -10.19 2.90 6.29
N LEU A 148 -10.26 2.14 5.19
CA LEU A 148 -11.42 2.09 4.31
C LEU A 148 -12.60 1.37 4.97
N GLU A 149 -12.36 0.26 5.67
CA GLU A 149 -13.39 -0.44 6.48
C GLU A 149 -13.99 0.50 7.52
N TYR A 150 -13.14 1.23 8.24
CA TYR A 150 -13.59 2.22 9.21
C TYR A 150 -14.44 3.30 8.53
N GLN A 151 -14.02 3.83 7.39
CA GLN A 151 -14.78 4.84 6.66
C GLN A 151 -16.13 4.31 6.15
N GLN A 152 -16.21 3.07 5.70
CA GLN A 152 -17.46 2.43 5.26
C GLN A 152 -18.44 2.15 6.41
N SER A 153 -17.94 2.11 7.65
CA SER A 153 -18.74 1.89 8.86
C SER A 153 -19.35 3.16 9.47
N LEU A 154 -18.95 4.34 9.00
CA LEU A 154 -19.46 5.65 9.43
C LEU A 154 -20.73 6.05 8.67
#